data_AF-A0A938CVX7-F1
#
_entry.id   AF-A0A938CVX7-F1
#
_cell.length_a   1.000
_cell.length_b   1.000
_cell.length_c   1.000
_cell.angle_alpha   90.00
_cell.angle_beta   90.00
_cell.angle_gamma   90.00
#
_symmetry.space_group_name_H-M   'P 1'
#
loop_
_entity.id
_entity.type
_entity.pdbx_description
1 polymer ?
#
loop_
_entity_poly.entity_id
_entity_poly.type
_entity_poly.pdbx_seq_one_letter_code
_entity_poly.pdbx_strand_id
1 'polypeptide(L)'
;MFNLFPGMGAYSFLSRRIDPAQAEKMLLSGCIYSAEEMHAIGVVDVLAADGKGEQALYDYIEKHGRQYFTHRAIYQVRRRVQPISYDEIADITDIWVDTAMTIGEEDLARIERLAAAQDRRWAKTTPRRPA
;
A
#
# COMPACT_ATOMS: atom_id res chain seq x y z
N MET A 1 -13.30 0.57 -12.66
CA MET A 1 -13.13 0.67 -11.20
C MET A 1 -14.50 0.47 -10.57
N PHE A 2 -14.60 -0.22 -9.44
CA PHE A 2 -15.88 -0.65 -8.83
C PHE A 2 -16.35 0.33 -7.74
N ASN A 3 -16.20 1.64 -8.00
CA ASN A 3 -16.64 2.75 -7.14
C ASN A 3 -16.34 2.60 -5.65
N LEU A 4 -15.12 2.16 -5.33
CA LEU A 4 -14.65 1.98 -3.97
C LEU A 4 -13.22 2.53 -3.83
N PHE A 5 -12.95 3.21 -2.72
CA PHE A 5 -11.60 3.69 -2.38
C PHE A 5 -10.92 2.73 -1.39
N PRO A 6 -9.60 2.86 -1.13
CA PRO A 6 -8.93 2.02 -0.14
C PRO A 6 -9.15 2.52 1.30
N GLY A 7 -9.94 1.79 2.09
CA GLY A 7 -10.31 2.16 3.48
C GLY A 7 -9.25 1.86 4.54
N MET A 8 -8.21 1.09 4.23
CA MET A 8 -7.24 0.61 5.22
C MET A 8 -6.06 1.60 5.40
N GLY A 9 -6.34 2.90 5.32
CA GLY A 9 -5.37 3.96 5.59
C GLY A 9 -4.50 4.39 4.40
N ALA A 10 -4.80 3.99 3.17
CA ALA A 10 -3.96 4.35 2.02
C ALA A 10 -3.74 5.88 1.90
N TYR A 11 -4.79 6.67 2.08
CA TYR A 11 -4.69 8.13 2.13
C TYR A 11 -3.81 8.60 3.30
N SER A 12 -4.05 8.08 4.51
CA SER A 12 -3.30 8.43 5.71
C SER A 12 -1.79 8.18 5.57
N PHE A 13 -1.41 7.05 4.97
CA PHE A 13 0.01 6.72 4.77
C PHE A 13 0.64 7.51 3.62
N LEU A 14 -0.06 7.65 2.49
CA LEU A 14 0.47 8.36 1.33
C LEU A 14 0.62 9.87 1.59
N SER A 15 -0.39 10.54 2.14
CA SER A 15 -0.36 11.98 2.43
C SER A 15 0.72 12.40 3.45
N ARG A 16 1.20 11.46 4.27
CA ARG A 16 2.34 11.66 5.20
C ARG A 16 3.71 11.35 4.60
N ARG A 17 3.74 10.99 3.32
CA ARG A 17 4.93 10.55 2.61
C ARG A 17 5.16 11.36 1.33
N ILE A 18 4.08 11.73 0.66
CA ILE A 18 4.07 12.53 -0.58
C ILE A 18 3.05 13.67 -0.43
N ASP A 19 3.01 14.56 -1.43
CA ASP A 19 2.02 15.62 -1.48
C ASP A 19 0.58 15.06 -1.44
N PRO A 20 -0.32 15.61 -0.60
CA PRO A 20 -1.69 15.12 -0.49
C PRO A 20 -2.47 15.13 -1.81
N ALA A 21 -2.31 16.14 -2.67
CA ALA A 21 -2.99 16.18 -3.96
C ALA A 21 -2.47 15.06 -4.90
N GLN A 22 -1.18 14.75 -4.82
CA GLN A 22 -0.63 13.59 -5.52
C GLN A 22 -1.20 12.27 -4.97
N ALA A 23 -1.36 12.13 -3.65
CA ALA A 23 -1.99 10.96 -3.05
C ALA A 23 -3.44 10.78 -3.54
N GLU A 24 -4.25 11.84 -3.58
CA GLU A 24 -5.63 11.79 -4.12
C GLU A 24 -5.64 11.35 -5.57
N LYS A 25 -4.78 11.95 -6.39
CA LYS A 25 -4.65 11.58 -7.81
C LYS A 25 -4.33 10.10 -7.97
N MET A 26 -3.41 9.57 -7.18
CA MET A 26 -3.06 8.14 -7.22
C MET A 26 -4.26 7.27 -6.86
N LEU A 27 -4.97 7.58 -5.76
CA LEU A 27 -6.10 6.79 -5.27
C LEU A 27 -7.30 6.82 -6.22
N LEU A 28 -7.56 7.94 -6.88
CA LEU A 28 -8.69 8.11 -7.79
C LEU A 28 -8.41 7.63 -9.22
N SER A 29 -7.14 7.52 -9.62
CA SER A 29 -6.79 7.16 -11.01
C SER A 29 -7.04 5.68 -11.34
N GLY A 30 -6.95 4.79 -10.35
CA GLY A 30 -6.96 3.34 -10.58
C GLY A 30 -5.79 2.82 -11.41
N CYS A 31 -4.73 3.63 -11.59
CA CYS A 31 -3.53 3.24 -12.31
C CYS A 31 -2.69 2.25 -11.49
N ILE A 32 -2.06 1.31 -12.20
CA ILE A 32 -1.02 0.46 -11.64
C ILE A 32 0.31 1.13 -11.92
N TYR A 33 1.05 1.45 -10.87
CA TYR A 33 2.37 2.07 -10.97
C TYR A 33 3.47 1.02 -10.89
N SER A 34 4.54 1.20 -11.67
CA SER A 34 5.76 0.37 -11.56
C SER A 34 6.52 0.68 -10.27
N ALA A 35 7.46 -0.20 -9.89
CA ALA A 35 8.32 0.04 -8.73
C ALA A 35 9.14 1.33 -8.93
N GLU A 36 9.67 1.54 -10.12
CA GLU A 36 10.47 2.71 -10.51
C GLU A 36 9.64 4.00 -10.42
N GLU A 37 8.39 3.97 -10.90
CA GLU A 37 7.47 5.10 -10.78
C GLU A 37 7.17 5.42 -9.31
N MET A 38 6.85 4.39 -8.50
CA MET A 38 6.61 4.58 -7.07
C MET A 38 7.85 5.10 -6.33
N HIS A 39 9.06 4.69 -6.75
CA HIS A 39 10.31 5.20 -6.20
C HIS A 39 10.56 6.66 -6.61
N ALA A 40 10.35 7.01 -7.86
CA ALA A 40 10.47 8.39 -8.35
C ALA A 40 9.50 9.35 -7.65
N ILE A 41 8.28 8.88 -7.34
CA ILE A 41 7.28 9.63 -6.57
C ILE A 41 7.67 9.72 -5.07
N GLY A 42 8.52 8.83 -4.57
CA GLY A 42 8.93 8.76 -3.17
C GLY A 42 8.06 7.86 -2.29
N VAL A 43 7.17 7.05 -2.88
CA VAL A 43 6.37 6.02 -2.16
C VAL A 43 7.20 4.76 -1.84
N VAL A 44 8.19 4.44 -2.68
CA VAL A 44 9.15 3.34 -2.47
C VAL A 44 10.53 3.92 -2.19
N ASP A 45 11.25 3.39 -1.20
CA ASP A 45 12.57 3.89 -0.77
C ASP A 45 13.75 3.24 -1.50
N VAL A 46 13.61 1.96 -1.89
CA VAL A 46 14.70 1.15 -2.43
C VAL A 46 14.15 0.26 -3.53
N LEU A 47 14.85 0.23 -4.66
CA LEU A 47 14.59 -0.68 -5.77
C LEU A 47 15.56 -1.85 -5.74
N ALA A 48 15.07 -3.02 -6.13
CA ALA A 48 15.88 -4.22 -6.28
C ALA A 48 15.54 -4.90 -7.61
N ALA A 49 16.54 -5.53 -8.23
CA ALA A 49 16.31 -6.38 -9.38
C ALA A 49 15.53 -7.65 -8.99
N ASP A 50 14.88 -8.27 -9.96
CA ASP A 50 14.12 -9.51 -9.76
C ASP A 50 14.97 -10.59 -9.05
N GLY A 51 14.40 -11.15 -7.97
CA GLY A 51 15.07 -12.14 -7.15
C GLY A 51 16.16 -11.61 -6.22
N LYS A 52 16.40 -10.29 -6.16
CA LYS A 52 17.43 -9.67 -5.30
C LYS A 52 16.88 -8.90 -4.10
N GLY A 53 15.58 -8.99 -3.83
CA GLY A 53 14.94 -8.26 -2.71
C GLY A 53 15.55 -8.54 -1.34
N GLU A 54 15.88 -9.81 -1.05
CA GLU A 54 16.51 -10.18 0.22
C GLU A 54 17.93 -9.60 0.35
N GLN A 55 18.74 -9.70 -0.71
CA GLN A 55 20.09 -9.11 -0.70
C GLN A 55 20.02 -7.58 -0.51
N ALA A 56 19.13 -6.91 -1.25
CA ALA A 56 18.95 -5.46 -1.14
C ALA A 56 18.53 -5.04 0.28
N LEU A 57 17.74 -5.87 0.98
CA LEU A 57 17.39 -5.64 2.39
C LEU A 57 18.62 -5.72 3.29
N TYR A 58 19.46 -6.74 3.16
CA TYR A 58 20.68 -6.86 3.97
C TYR A 58 21.64 -5.70 3.70
N ASP A 59 21.86 -5.37 2.43
CA ASP A 59 22.70 -4.23 2.02
C ASP A 59 22.16 -2.91 2.61
N TYR A 60 20.84 -2.74 2.62
CA TYR A 60 20.20 -1.58 3.24
C TYR A 60 20.48 -1.51 4.74
N ILE A 61 20.32 -2.62 5.47
CA ILE A 61 20.58 -2.68 6.92
C ILE A 61 22.03 -2.35 7.22
N GLU A 62 22.97 -2.96 6.50
CA GLU A 62 24.41 -2.74 6.68
C GLU A 62 24.78 -1.27 6.43
N LYS A 63 24.31 -0.69 5.31
CA LYS A 63 24.57 0.71 4.94
C LYS A 63 24.06 1.70 5.99
N HIS A 64 22.90 1.45 6.58
CA HIS A 64 22.26 2.37 7.54
C HIS A 64 22.64 2.08 9.00
N GLY A 65 23.36 1.00 9.29
CA GLY A 65 23.75 0.60 10.65
C GLY A 65 24.54 1.66 11.40
N ARG A 66 25.46 2.37 10.73
CA ARG A 66 26.29 3.42 11.35
C ARG A 66 25.48 4.63 11.84
N GLN A 67 24.34 4.93 11.20
CA GLN A 67 23.47 6.07 11.54
C GLN A 67 22.17 5.64 12.22
N TYR A 68 22.11 4.38 12.69
CA TYR A 68 20.91 3.77 13.25
C TYR A 68 20.21 4.64 14.29
N PHE A 69 20.94 5.15 15.28
CA PHE A 69 20.35 5.97 16.35
C PHE A 69 19.74 7.28 15.85
N THR A 70 20.41 7.95 14.91
CA THR A 70 19.92 9.19 14.30
C THR A 70 18.66 8.94 13.49
N HIS A 71 18.65 7.91 12.63
CA HIS A 71 17.47 7.56 11.82
C HIS A 71 16.30 7.16 12.72
N ARG A 72 16.56 6.36 13.76
CA ARG A 72 15.53 5.99 14.74
C ARG A 72 14.93 7.22 15.43
N ALA A 73 15.75 8.17 15.87
CA ALA A 73 15.28 9.40 16.49
C ALA A 73 14.42 10.24 15.53
N ILE A 74 14.86 10.39 14.27
CA ILE A 74 14.07 11.08 13.23
C ILE A 74 12.73 10.38 13.00
N TYR A 75 12.70 9.05 12.94
CA TYR A 75 11.44 8.31 12.79
C TYR A 75 10.52 8.45 14.00
N GLN A 76 11.05 8.56 15.22
CA GLN A 76 10.26 8.87 16.41
C GLN A 76 9.66 10.28 16.33
N VAL A 77 10.45 11.28 15.91
CA VAL A 77 9.96 12.65 15.70
C VAL A 77 8.87 12.67 14.63
N ARG A 78 9.09 12.01 13.48
CA ARG A 78 8.08 11.92 12.40
C ARG A 78 6.75 11.36 12.91
N ARG A 79 6.78 10.26 13.68
CA ARG A 79 5.58 9.68 14.30
C ARG A 79 4.91 10.60 15.32
N ARG A 80 5.66 11.49 15.96
CA ARG A 80 5.12 12.46 16.93
C ARG A 80 4.51 13.69 16.26
N VAL A 81 5.08 14.15 15.15
CA VAL A 81 4.61 15.33 14.39
C VAL A 81 3.41 14.98 13.52
N GLN A 82 3.41 13.81 12.89
CA GLN A 82 2.34 13.32 12.04
C GLN A 82 1.92 11.91 12.47
N PRO A 83 1.29 11.75 13.65
CA PRO A 83 0.84 10.45 14.12
C PRO A 83 -0.24 9.90 13.18
N ILE A 84 -0.34 8.57 13.14
CA ILE A 84 -1.50 7.86 12.62
C ILE A 84 -2.15 7.23 13.86
N SER A 85 -3.29 7.78 14.29
CA SER A 85 -4.00 7.24 15.45
C SER A 85 -4.86 6.04 15.04
N TYR A 86 -5.22 5.23 16.03
CA TYR A 86 -6.22 4.18 15.83
C TYR A 86 -7.54 4.78 15.37
N ASP A 87 -8.02 5.82 16.07
CA ASP A 87 -9.29 6.50 15.78
C ASP A 87 -9.34 7.02 14.33
N GLU A 88 -8.25 7.61 13.81
CA GLU A 88 -8.18 8.04 12.41
C GLU A 88 -8.44 6.88 11.45
N ILE A 89 -7.78 5.74 11.67
CA ILE A 89 -7.93 4.57 10.79
C ILE A 89 -9.31 3.93 10.96
N ALA A 90 -9.86 3.93 12.17
CA ALA A 90 -11.21 3.43 12.45
C ALA A 90 -12.26 4.28 11.72
N ASP A 91 -12.22 5.61 11.88
CA ASP A 91 -13.15 6.54 11.24
C ASP A 91 -13.08 6.44 9.70
N ILE A 92 -11.88 6.30 9.13
CA ILE A 92 -11.71 6.08 7.68
C ILE A 92 -12.32 4.75 7.24
N THR A 93 -12.20 3.71 8.08
CA THR A 93 -12.80 2.41 7.80
C THR A 93 -14.33 2.49 7.83
N ASP A 94 -14.92 3.26 8.74
CA ASP A 94 -16.36 3.49 8.79
C ASP A 94 -16.86 4.19 7.52
N ILE A 95 -16.17 5.26 7.07
CA ILE A 95 -16.47 5.92 5.79
C ILE A 95 -16.37 4.93 4.61
N TRP A 96 -15.38 4.05 4.65
CA TRP A 96 -15.20 3.01 3.64
C TRP A 96 -16.36 2.00 3.64
N VAL A 97 -16.81 1.55 4.81
CA VAL A 97 -17.96 0.65 4.95
C VAL A 97 -19.22 1.31 4.41
N ASP A 98 -19.50 2.55 4.83
CA ASP A 98 -20.65 3.31 4.35
C ASP A 98 -20.64 3.43 2.83
N THR A 99 -19.47 3.73 2.25
CA THR A 99 -19.29 3.77 0.79
C THR A 99 -19.52 2.40 0.16
N ALA A 100 -18.98 1.33 0.74
CA ALA A 100 -19.14 -0.03 0.23
C ALA A 100 -20.61 -0.48 0.23
N MET A 101 -21.40 -0.05 1.21
CA MET A 101 -22.83 -0.34 1.29
C MET A 101 -23.66 0.35 0.20
N THR A 102 -23.08 1.33 -0.52
CA THR A 102 -23.73 2.00 -1.66
C THR A 102 -23.37 1.40 -3.03
N ILE A 103 -22.53 0.36 -3.06
CA ILE A 103 -22.12 -0.29 -4.30
C ILE A 103 -23.33 -0.93 -5.00
N GLY A 104 -23.56 -0.53 -6.24
CA GLY A 104 -24.63 -1.08 -7.07
C GLY A 104 -24.31 -2.46 -7.65
N GLU A 105 -25.34 -3.13 -8.16
CA GLU A 105 -25.24 -4.50 -8.71
C GLU A 105 -24.17 -4.64 -9.81
N GLU A 106 -24.02 -3.64 -10.67
CA GLU A 106 -23.05 -3.68 -11.77
C GLU A 106 -21.60 -3.75 -11.24
N ASP A 107 -21.28 -2.92 -10.25
CA ASP A 107 -19.95 -2.88 -9.65
C ASP A 107 -19.69 -4.09 -8.78
N LEU A 108 -20.70 -4.58 -8.06
CA LEU A 108 -20.61 -5.84 -7.32
C LEU A 108 -20.30 -7.02 -8.26
N ALA A 109 -21.00 -7.14 -9.39
CA ALA A 109 -20.73 -8.18 -10.39
C ALA A 109 -19.33 -8.06 -11.02
N ARG A 110 -18.75 -6.85 -11.09
CA ARG A 110 -17.35 -6.67 -11.51
C ARG A 110 -16.37 -7.19 -10.45
N ILE A 111 -16.63 -6.92 -9.16
CA ILE A 111 -15.82 -7.41 -8.04
C ILE A 111 -15.82 -8.95 -8.02
N GLU A 112 -16.99 -9.57 -8.13
CA GLU A 112 -17.12 -11.05 -8.14
C GLU A 112 -16.33 -11.69 -9.30
N ARG A 113 -16.42 -11.11 -10.49
CA ARG A 113 -15.65 -11.57 -11.66
C ARG A 113 -14.14 -11.45 -11.44
N LEU A 114 -13.70 -10.36 -10.82
CA LEU A 114 -12.29 -10.14 -10.47
C LEU A 114 -11.81 -11.19 -9.46
N ALA A 115 -12.56 -11.40 -8.37
CA ALA A 115 -12.25 -12.38 -7.35
C ALA A 115 -12.12 -13.79 -7.95
N ALA A 116 -13.09 -14.22 -8.77
CA ALA A 116 -13.05 -15.51 -9.43
C ALA A 116 -11.85 -15.64 -10.40
N ALA A 117 -11.42 -14.55 -11.04
CA ALA A 117 -10.22 -14.56 -11.89
C ALA A 117 -8.93 -14.68 -11.07
N GLN A 118 -8.87 -14.04 -9.91
CA GLN A 118 -7.74 -14.15 -8.96
C GLN A 118 -7.64 -15.57 -8.38
N ASP A 119 -8.76 -16.16 -7.96
CA ASP A 119 -8.81 -17.55 -7.46
C ASP A 119 -8.26 -18.55 -8.48
N ARG A 120 -8.70 -18.43 -9.75
CA ARG A 120 -8.19 -19.26 -10.85
C ARG A 120 -6.69 -19.08 -11.08
N ARG A 121 -6.15 -17.88 -10.89
CA ARG A 121 -4.72 -17.60 -11.04
C ARG A 121 -3.92 -18.18 -9.87
N TRP A 122 -4.37 -17.99 -8.64
CA TRP A 122 -3.70 -18.53 -7.45
C TRP A 122 -3.70 -20.06 -7.41
N ALA A 123 -4.79 -20.71 -7.84
CA ALA A 123 -4.86 -22.17 -7.96
C ALA A 123 -3.77 -22.74 -8.90
N LYS A 124 -3.36 -21.99 -9.94
CA LYS A 124 -2.29 -22.39 -10.87
C LYS A 124 -0.89 -22.12 -10.33
N THR A 125 -0.75 -21.20 -9.38
CA THR A 125 0.56 -20.69 -8.93
C THR A 125 0.99 -21.29 -7.58
N THR A 126 0.04 -21.86 -6.81
CA THR A 126 0.34 -22.51 -5.52
C THR A 126 0.91 -23.90 -5.75
N PRO A 127 2.15 -24.21 -5.32
CA PRO A 127 2.66 -25.58 -5.37
C PRO A 127 1.81 -26.46 -4.44
N ARG A 128 1.38 -27.63 -4.92
CA ARG A 128 0.77 -28.66 -4.06
C ARG A 128 1.72 -28.94 -2.89
N ARG A 129 1.31 -28.68 -1.65
CA ARG A 129 2.03 -29.14 -0.46
C ARG A 129 2.18 -30.68 -0.57
N PRO A 130 3.38 -31.24 -0.39
CA PRO A 130 3.51 -32.70 -0.26
C PRO A 130 2.75 -33.16 0.99
N ALA A 131 2.11 -34.32 0.87
CA ALA A 131 1.35 -34.98 1.94
C ALA A 131 2.24 -35.45 3.08
#